data_AF-A0A2E5AKI6-F1
#
_entry.id   AF-A0A2E5AKI6-F1
#
_cell.length_a   1.000
_cell.length_b   1.000
_cell.length_c   1.000
_cell.angle_alpha   90.00
_cell.angle_beta   90.00
_cell.angle_gamma   90.00
#
_symmetry.space_group_name_H-M   'P 1'
#
loop_
_entity.id
_entity.type
_entity.pdbx_description
1 polymer ?
#
loop_
_entity_poly.entity_id
_entity_poly.type
_entity_poly.pdbx_seq_one_letter_code
_entity_poly.pdbx_strand_id
1 'polypeptide(L)'
;MIRQTIIVFSIFLFSLCLKLDAQNIQNYFQTDGLSSNYVECVAVDIFDNIWFGTSNGVSMFDGTSWITFNQSQYPNLLSNNIKSIAAASNGDIWVGTDFGACKLSSGVIGGSWQSYTTSDGLANNKIVRIDEGLNGDMWFSHSSFSAGISVFDGTNWNSYNSPNLPASGVCATAFDSNGDQWFASPLNGLVHYDGTSFTNITTSSGLLSDYSTSICIDNSNNIWLGSQDGMTVVENNLSQFTFHTIMYSLPPPDTLNPVVEITKDSWGRVWAAIYVGYLAEGGVAYWNGSQWNDYDINDGLAGSNIKGIAIDSQDNVWVATTTGVSKIIPIPSSSNEIEKLYQFYHNPSERKINIVGKHETISIYDNLGKKYGFEKSSNGIYNLSNLTFGIYYVNILSNNQSYTYSIVIE
;
A
#
# COMPACT_ATOMS: atom_id res chain seq x y z
N MET A 1 29.90 59.19 -44.36
CA MET A 1 30.55 58.80 -43.08
C MET A 1 29.41 58.55 -42.10
N ILE A 2 29.09 57.27 -41.93
CA ILE A 2 27.89 56.75 -41.26
C ILE A 2 28.19 56.62 -39.77
N ARG A 3 27.33 57.15 -38.89
CA ARG A 3 27.28 56.71 -37.49
C ARG A 3 25.85 56.34 -37.10
N GLN A 4 25.79 55.10 -36.65
CA GLN A 4 24.66 54.27 -36.28
C GLN A 4 23.83 54.86 -35.13
N THR A 5 22.52 54.70 -35.22
CA THR A 5 21.65 54.55 -34.06
C THR A 5 20.77 53.35 -34.39
N ILE A 6 21.19 52.16 -33.97
CA ILE A 6 20.43 50.91 -34.12
C ILE A 6 19.72 50.62 -32.80
N ILE A 7 18.45 50.36 -33.00
CA ILE A 7 17.37 50.05 -32.07
C ILE A 7 17.60 48.68 -31.42
N VAL A 8 17.34 48.64 -30.11
CA VAL A 8 16.83 47.54 -29.27
C VAL A 8 16.73 46.17 -29.96
N PHE A 9 17.54 45.20 -29.50
CA PHE A 9 17.15 43.79 -29.52
C PHE A 9 17.50 43.18 -28.16
N SER A 10 16.49 43.20 -27.28
CA SER A 10 16.48 42.41 -26.05
C SER A 10 16.45 40.94 -26.47
N ILE A 11 17.59 40.25 -26.35
CA ILE A 11 17.64 38.79 -26.44
C ILE A 11 17.00 38.29 -25.14
N PHE A 12 15.68 38.16 -25.16
CA PHE A 12 14.95 37.36 -24.21
C PHE A 12 15.42 35.92 -24.45
N LEU A 13 16.35 35.46 -23.60
CA LEU A 13 16.72 34.07 -23.50
C LEU A 13 15.45 33.34 -23.04
N PHE A 14 14.66 32.87 -24.00
CA PHE A 14 13.57 31.94 -23.75
C PHE A 14 14.26 30.67 -23.24
N SER A 15 14.36 30.55 -21.91
CA SER A 15 14.69 29.31 -21.24
C SER A 15 13.60 28.33 -21.63
N LEU A 16 13.88 27.55 -22.69
CA LEU A 16 13.19 26.33 -23.00
C LEU A 16 13.42 25.42 -21.79
N CYS A 17 12.50 25.48 -20.82
CA CYS A 17 12.43 24.50 -19.76
C CYS A 17 12.01 23.20 -20.45
N LEU A 18 12.99 22.48 -21.00
CA LEU A 18 12.86 21.05 -21.18
C LEU A 18 12.62 20.53 -19.76
N LYS A 19 11.36 20.29 -19.40
CA LYS A 19 11.06 19.27 -18.41
C LYS A 19 11.62 17.99 -19.04
N LEU A 20 12.86 17.66 -18.70
CA LEU A 20 13.21 16.25 -18.70
C LEU A 20 12.17 15.64 -17.77
N ASP A 21 11.36 14.72 -18.29
CA ASP A 21 10.68 13.75 -17.44
C ASP A 21 11.80 13.01 -16.73
N ALA A 22 12.19 13.51 -15.55
CA ALA A 22 13.03 12.76 -14.66
C ALA A 22 12.30 11.44 -14.46
N GLN A 23 12.99 10.34 -14.75
CA GLN A 23 12.40 9.02 -14.56
C GLN A 23 12.07 8.90 -13.07
N ASN A 24 10.78 8.96 -12.74
CA ASN A 24 10.32 8.90 -11.35
C ASN A 24 10.45 7.49 -10.76
N ILE A 25 10.86 6.52 -11.58
CA ILE A 25 11.04 5.13 -11.16
C ILE A 25 12.48 4.72 -11.45
N GLN A 26 13.18 4.29 -10.40
CA GLN A 26 14.51 3.71 -10.48
C GLN A 26 14.43 2.23 -10.13
N ASN A 27 15.02 1.37 -10.95
CA ASN A 27 15.02 -0.07 -10.71
C ASN A 27 16.37 -0.57 -10.21
N TYR A 28 16.32 -1.60 -9.38
CA TYR A 28 17.48 -2.30 -8.84
C TYR A 28 17.32 -3.81 -9.05
N PHE A 29 18.39 -4.43 -9.55
CA PHE A 29 18.47 -5.85 -9.87
C PHE A 29 19.68 -6.48 -9.21
N GLN A 30 19.84 -7.79 -9.42
CA GLN A 30 20.99 -8.55 -8.94
C GLN A 30 22.33 -8.00 -9.48
N THR A 31 22.32 -7.41 -10.67
CA THR A 31 23.48 -6.73 -11.25
C THR A 31 23.91 -5.48 -10.48
N ASP A 32 23.01 -4.87 -9.71
CA ASP A 32 23.26 -3.67 -8.92
C ASP A 32 23.70 -3.98 -7.48
N GLY A 33 23.53 -5.24 -7.03
CA GLY A 33 23.94 -5.71 -5.71
C GLY A 33 22.86 -6.43 -4.91
N LEU A 34 21.61 -6.45 -5.39
CA LEU A 34 20.52 -7.22 -4.79
C LEU A 34 20.86 -8.73 -4.78
N SER A 35 20.56 -9.44 -3.71
CA SER A 35 20.95 -10.86 -3.56
C SER A 35 20.20 -11.81 -4.51
N SER A 36 18.99 -11.44 -4.91
CA SER A 36 18.18 -12.11 -5.93
C SER A 36 17.09 -11.17 -6.44
N ASN A 37 16.78 -11.24 -7.74
CA ASN A 37 15.67 -10.50 -8.34
C ASN A 37 14.29 -10.94 -7.82
N TYR A 38 14.18 -12.12 -7.20
CA TYR A 38 12.93 -12.58 -6.62
C TYR A 38 12.83 -12.05 -5.18
N VAL A 39 12.14 -10.93 -5.01
CA VAL A 39 11.95 -10.21 -3.73
C VAL A 39 10.52 -10.41 -3.24
N GLU A 40 10.37 -10.93 -2.02
CA GLU A 40 9.07 -11.28 -1.44
C GLU A 40 8.56 -10.21 -0.46
N CYS A 41 9.45 -9.42 0.13
CA CYS A 41 9.07 -8.41 1.12
C CYS A 41 10.11 -7.29 1.20
N VAL A 42 9.68 -6.13 1.67
CA VAL A 42 10.50 -4.93 1.84
C VAL A 42 10.10 -4.20 3.13
N ALA A 43 11.08 -3.65 3.85
CA ALA A 43 10.87 -2.77 5.00
C ALA A 43 11.90 -1.65 5.01
N VAL A 44 11.58 -0.55 5.70
CA VAL A 44 12.51 0.57 5.93
C VAL A 44 12.79 0.68 7.42
N ASP A 45 14.05 0.75 7.80
CA ASP A 45 14.45 0.91 9.20
C ASP A 45 14.52 2.38 9.64
N ILE A 46 14.73 2.58 10.95
CA ILE A 46 14.84 3.91 11.57
C ILE A 46 16.06 4.73 11.11
N PHE A 47 16.96 4.12 10.34
CA PHE A 47 18.14 4.77 9.76
C PHE A 47 17.98 5.00 8.25
N ASP A 48 16.77 4.80 7.71
CA ASP A 48 16.43 4.85 6.28
C ASP A 48 17.17 3.82 5.41
N ASN A 49 17.67 2.72 6.00
CA ASN A 49 18.12 1.60 5.19
C ASN A 49 16.91 0.80 4.72
N ILE A 50 16.99 0.31 3.49
CA ILE A 50 15.94 -0.48 2.87
C ILE A 50 16.32 -1.94 2.92
N TRP A 51 15.49 -2.73 3.55
CA TRP A 51 15.69 -4.15 3.78
C TRP A 51 14.76 -4.96 2.89
N PHE A 52 15.32 -5.89 2.12
CA PHE A 52 14.62 -6.73 1.17
C PHE A 52 14.78 -8.20 1.55
N GLY A 53 13.67 -8.89 1.76
CA GLY A 53 13.68 -10.35 1.84
C GLY A 53 13.61 -10.96 0.44
N THR A 54 14.63 -11.71 0.06
CA THR A 54 14.73 -12.32 -1.27
C THR A 54 14.70 -13.85 -1.17
N SER A 55 14.70 -14.52 -2.33
CA SER A 55 14.90 -15.97 -2.41
C SER A 55 16.34 -16.43 -2.08
N ASN A 56 17.28 -15.50 -1.90
CA ASN A 56 18.71 -15.77 -1.64
C ASN A 56 19.25 -14.99 -0.44
N GLY A 57 18.41 -14.79 0.58
CA GLY A 57 18.74 -14.14 1.84
C GLY A 57 18.12 -12.75 1.95
N VAL A 58 18.69 -11.95 2.84
CA VAL A 58 18.29 -10.56 3.07
C VAL A 58 19.27 -9.65 2.35
N SER A 59 18.78 -8.66 1.63
CA SER A 59 19.58 -7.56 1.10
C SER A 59 19.23 -6.26 1.82
N MET A 60 20.26 -5.50 2.21
CA MET A 60 20.10 -4.17 2.79
C MET A 60 20.76 -3.15 1.87
N PHE A 61 20.08 -2.04 1.63
CA PHE A 61 20.56 -0.91 0.84
C PHE A 61 20.55 0.38 1.66
N ASP A 62 21.69 1.04 1.79
CA ASP A 62 21.85 2.29 2.55
C ASP A 62 21.68 3.56 1.69
N GLY A 63 21.20 3.41 0.45
CA GLY A 63 21.15 4.47 -0.56
C GLY A 63 22.37 4.52 -1.48
N THR A 64 23.46 3.85 -1.11
CA THR A 64 24.72 3.81 -1.90
C THR A 64 25.25 2.39 -2.10
N SER A 65 25.22 1.56 -1.06
CA SER A 65 25.87 0.26 -0.98
C SER A 65 24.89 -0.84 -0.65
N TRP A 66 25.17 -2.04 -1.16
CA TRP A 66 24.41 -3.25 -0.90
C TRP A 66 25.15 -4.18 0.05
N ILE A 67 24.43 -4.71 1.04
CA ILE A 67 24.91 -5.75 1.94
C ILE A 67 23.97 -6.94 1.86
N THR A 68 24.52 -8.15 1.87
CA THR A 68 23.74 -9.39 1.82
C THR A 68 23.99 -10.22 3.08
N PHE A 69 22.90 -10.79 3.61
CA PHE A 69 22.90 -11.75 4.70
C PHE A 69 22.27 -13.05 4.20
N ASN A 70 23.03 -14.14 4.18
CA ASN A 70 22.54 -15.47 3.82
C ASN A 70 23.07 -16.53 4.80
N GLN A 71 22.47 -17.71 4.77
CA GLN A 71 22.77 -18.81 5.69
C GLN A 71 24.22 -19.31 5.62
N SER A 72 24.90 -19.12 4.48
CA SER A 72 26.31 -19.53 4.34
C SER A 72 27.25 -18.67 5.18
N GLN A 73 26.90 -17.40 5.39
CA GLN A 73 27.65 -16.44 6.20
C GLN A 73 27.08 -16.34 7.62
N TYR A 74 25.78 -16.56 7.79
CA TYR A 74 25.04 -16.41 9.03
C TYR A 74 24.21 -17.67 9.32
N PRO A 75 24.78 -18.71 9.95
CA PRO A 75 24.09 -19.99 10.17
C PRO A 75 22.80 -19.92 10.99
N ASN A 76 22.63 -18.87 11.81
CA ASN A 76 21.41 -18.64 12.60
C ASN A 76 20.30 -17.95 11.80
N LEU A 77 20.57 -17.50 10.57
CA LEU A 77 19.51 -17.19 9.61
C LEU A 77 18.94 -18.51 9.10
N LEU A 78 17.73 -18.85 9.53
CA LEU A 78 17.16 -20.19 9.37
C LEU A 78 16.92 -20.62 7.91
N SER A 79 16.84 -19.65 6.98
CA SER A 79 16.61 -19.89 5.56
C SER A 79 17.08 -18.71 4.71
N ASN A 80 17.47 -19.00 3.47
CA ASN A 80 17.68 -17.97 2.44
C ASN A 80 16.37 -17.51 1.79
N ASN A 81 15.30 -18.28 1.88
CA ASN A 81 13.99 -17.89 1.34
C ASN A 81 13.25 -17.07 2.40
N ILE A 82 13.38 -15.75 2.33
CA ILE A 82 12.80 -14.80 3.29
C ILE A 82 11.36 -14.49 2.86
N LYS A 83 10.42 -14.64 3.78
CA LYS A 83 8.98 -14.48 3.51
C LYS A 83 8.39 -13.18 4.04
N SER A 84 8.96 -12.65 5.11
CA SER A 84 8.53 -11.40 5.70
C SER A 84 9.73 -10.70 6.34
N ILE A 85 9.68 -9.38 6.37
CA ILE A 85 10.68 -8.56 7.05
C ILE A 85 9.97 -7.41 7.75
N ALA A 86 10.38 -7.13 8.98
CA ALA A 86 9.92 -5.99 9.76
C ALA A 86 11.13 -5.30 10.39
N ALA A 87 11.22 -3.99 10.21
CA ALA A 87 12.17 -3.16 10.93
C ALA A 87 11.44 -2.55 12.12
N ALA A 88 11.80 -2.97 13.31
CA ALA A 88 11.18 -2.50 14.55
C ALA A 88 11.68 -1.10 14.91
N SER A 89 10.87 -0.35 15.65
CA SER A 89 11.14 1.02 16.09
C SER A 89 12.38 1.14 16.99
N ASN A 90 12.80 0.03 17.63
CA ASN A 90 14.04 -0.06 18.40
C ASN A 90 15.30 -0.35 17.55
N GLY A 91 15.14 -0.44 16.23
CA GLY A 91 16.20 -0.74 15.25
C GLY A 91 16.46 -2.23 15.03
N ASP A 92 15.79 -3.15 15.74
CA ASP A 92 15.91 -4.58 15.45
C ASP A 92 15.27 -4.91 14.09
N ILE A 93 15.94 -5.79 13.33
CA ILE A 93 15.40 -6.32 12.07
C ILE A 93 14.92 -7.74 12.32
N TRP A 94 13.65 -7.99 12.07
CA TRP A 94 13.02 -9.28 12.17
C TRP A 94 12.74 -9.83 10.78
N VAL A 95 13.05 -11.11 10.58
CA VAL A 95 12.77 -11.82 9.33
C VAL A 95 12.00 -13.10 9.59
N GLY A 96 10.96 -13.32 8.80
CA GLY A 96 10.14 -14.51 8.80
C GLY A 96 10.57 -15.48 7.69
N THR A 97 10.58 -16.77 8.01
CA THR A 97 10.89 -17.84 7.05
C THR A 97 9.88 -18.98 7.20
N ASP A 98 9.98 -20.00 6.34
CA ASP A 98 9.24 -21.25 6.51
C ASP A 98 9.71 -22.10 7.72
N PHE A 99 10.82 -21.72 8.37
CA PHE A 99 11.48 -22.49 9.41
C PHE A 99 11.54 -21.79 10.78
N GLY A 100 11.07 -20.55 10.87
CA GLY A 100 11.01 -19.76 12.10
C GLY A 100 11.22 -18.27 11.82
N ALA A 101 11.35 -17.51 12.91
CA ALA A 101 11.73 -16.09 12.88
C ALA A 101 13.22 -15.93 13.19
N CYS A 102 13.87 -14.94 12.60
CA CYS A 102 15.24 -14.55 12.95
C CYS A 102 15.31 -13.06 13.25
N LYS A 103 16.15 -12.67 14.21
CA LYS A 103 16.34 -11.29 14.63
C LYS A 103 17.81 -10.88 14.45
N LEU A 104 18.03 -9.72 13.86
CA LEU A 104 19.30 -9.01 13.86
C LEU A 104 19.16 -7.77 14.75
N SER A 105 19.92 -7.73 15.84
CA SER A 105 19.79 -6.65 16.82
C SER A 105 20.33 -5.31 16.31
N SER A 106 19.52 -4.26 16.49
CA SER A 106 19.83 -2.86 16.15
C SER A 106 20.34 -2.63 14.72
N GLY A 107 19.95 -3.49 13.76
CA GLY A 107 20.35 -3.37 12.35
C GLY A 107 21.86 -3.42 12.12
N VAL A 108 22.64 -3.91 13.11
CA VAL A 108 24.10 -3.83 13.06
C VAL A 108 24.61 -4.75 11.95
N ILE A 109 25.15 -4.14 10.89
CA ILE A 109 25.79 -4.82 9.77
C ILE A 109 26.94 -5.71 10.29
N GLY A 110 26.92 -7.00 9.94
CA GLY A 110 27.87 -7.99 10.47
C GLY A 110 27.54 -8.50 11.88
N GLY A 111 26.41 -8.08 12.45
CA GLY A 111 25.88 -8.60 13.70
C GLY A 111 25.48 -10.08 13.60
N SER A 112 25.27 -10.71 14.76
CA SER A 112 24.81 -12.10 14.84
C SER A 112 23.30 -12.17 14.78
N TRP A 113 22.79 -13.10 13.97
CA TRP A 113 21.37 -13.44 13.96
C TRP A 113 21.03 -14.34 15.15
N GLN A 114 19.86 -14.10 15.73
CA GLN A 114 19.24 -14.99 16.71
C GLN A 114 18.00 -15.61 16.08
N SER A 115 17.84 -16.92 16.19
CA SER A 115 16.68 -17.63 15.66
C SER A 115 15.66 -17.95 16.75
N TYR A 116 14.40 -18.02 16.35
CA TYR A 116 13.28 -18.44 17.17
C TYR A 116 12.42 -19.43 16.39
N THR A 117 12.02 -20.49 17.07
CA THR A 117 11.25 -21.61 16.55
C THR A 117 10.12 -21.96 17.52
N THR A 118 9.33 -22.97 17.18
CA THR A 118 8.38 -23.61 18.10
C THR A 118 9.01 -24.13 19.39
N SER A 119 10.32 -24.41 19.42
CA SER A 119 11.01 -24.78 20.65
C SER A 119 11.26 -23.59 21.60
N ASP A 120 11.22 -22.37 21.08
CA ASP A 120 11.42 -21.13 21.83
C ASP A 120 10.09 -20.51 22.29
N GLY A 121 8.98 -20.88 21.66
CA GLY A 121 7.62 -20.43 22.02
C GLY A 121 6.75 -19.97 20.86
N LEU A 122 7.26 -19.91 19.63
CA LEU A 122 6.43 -19.64 18.44
C LEU A 122 5.32 -20.69 18.30
N ALA A 123 4.12 -20.27 17.92
CA ALA A 123 3.00 -21.18 17.68
C ALA A 123 3.18 -22.00 16.39
N ASN A 124 3.91 -21.46 15.41
CA ASN A 124 4.29 -22.15 14.19
C ASN A 124 5.62 -21.58 13.65
N ASN A 125 6.34 -22.39 12.86
CA ASN A 125 7.59 -21.96 12.24
C ASN A 125 7.38 -21.20 10.93
N LYS A 126 6.24 -21.37 10.26
CA LYS A 126 5.98 -20.78 8.94
C LYS A 126 5.40 -19.39 9.06
N ILE A 127 6.28 -18.40 9.14
CA ILE A 127 5.93 -16.99 9.32
C ILE A 127 5.44 -16.39 8.00
N VAL A 128 4.31 -15.71 8.04
CA VAL A 128 3.69 -15.02 6.90
C VAL A 128 3.91 -13.51 6.98
N ARG A 129 3.70 -12.92 8.16
CA ARG A 129 3.88 -11.49 8.39
C ARG A 129 4.39 -11.23 9.80
N ILE A 130 5.15 -10.16 9.96
CA ILE A 130 5.65 -9.67 11.24
C ILE A 130 5.24 -8.21 11.34
N ASP A 131 4.49 -7.86 12.38
CA ASP A 131 4.04 -6.49 12.65
C ASP A 131 4.51 -6.07 14.06
N GLU A 132 4.79 -4.79 14.26
CA GLU A 132 5.15 -4.24 15.57
C GLU A 132 3.91 -3.60 16.23
N GLY A 133 3.64 -3.98 17.48
CA GLY A 133 2.59 -3.38 18.30
C GLY A 133 3.03 -2.06 18.94
N LEU A 134 2.07 -1.29 19.47
CA LEU A 134 2.33 0.04 20.06
C LEU A 134 3.34 0.04 21.23
N ASN A 135 3.49 -1.09 21.91
CA ASN A 135 4.42 -1.27 23.03
C ASN A 135 5.80 -1.79 22.60
N GLY A 136 6.05 -1.97 21.29
CA GLY A 136 7.27 -2.58 20.74
C GLY A 136 7.24 -4.11 20.73
N ASP A 137 6.13 -4.73 21.13
CA ASP A 137 5.93 -6.18 21.02
C ASP A 137 5.90 -6.59 19.55
N MET A 138 6.50 -7.73 19.22
CA MET A 138 6.52 -8.25 17.84
C MET A 138 5.44 -9.31 17.66
N TRP A 139 4.59 -9.14 16.65
CA TRP A 139 3.43 -9.98 16.35
C TRP A 139 3.69 -10.78 15.08
N PHE A 140 3.59 -12.10 15.17
CA PHE A 140 3.95 -13.04 14.12
C PHE A 140 2.71 -13.78 13.64
N SER A 141 2.34 -13.50 12.39
CA SER A 141 1.30 -14.21 11.65
C SER A 141 1.85 -15.48 11.02
N HIS A 142 1.04 -16.53 10.98
CA HIS A 142 1.46 -17.88 10.56
C HIS A 142 0.63 -18.41 9.39
N SER A 143 1.24 -19.23 8.53
CA SER A 143 0.52 -19.86 7.40
C SER A 143 -0.50 -20.93 7.82
N SER A 144 -0.51 -21.32 9.09
CA SER A 144 -1.45 -22.31 9.63
C SER A 144 -2.70 -21.63 10.18
N PHE A 145 -3.87 -22.02 9.67
CA PHE A 145 -5.16 -21.48 10.10
C PHE A 145 -5.46 -21.68 11.59
N SER A 146 -4.83 -22.66 12.24
CA SER A 146 -5.03 -22.94 13.67
C SER A 146 -3.98 -22.31 14.58
N ALA A 147 -2.86 -21.83 14.05
CA ALA A 147 -1.77 -21.29 14.86
C ALA A 147 -2.08 -19.89 15.42
N GLY A 148 -2.95 -19.13 14.74
CA GLY A 148 -3.31 -17.77 15.12
C GLY A 148 -2.11 -16.83 15.03
N ILE A 149 -1.82 -16.10 16.12
CA ILE A 149 -0.70 -15.16 16.24
C ILE A 149 0.22 -15.57 17.38
N SER A 150 1.54 -15.40 17.20
CA SER A 150 2.50 -15.38 18.31
C SER A 150 2.93 -13.95 18.63
N VAL A 151 3.13 -13.62 19.90
CA VAL A 151 3.55 -12.29 20.35
C VAL A 151 4.80 -12.42 21.21
N PHE A 152 5.81 -11.61 20.93
CA PHE A 152 7.05 -11.56 21.69
C PHE A 152 7.21 -10.20 22.35
N ASP A 153 7.28 -10.19 23.69
CA ASP A 153 7.40 -8.96 24.50
C ASP A 153 8.86 -8.50 24.72
N GLY A 154 9.80 -9.09 23.96
CA GLY A 154 11.24 -8.93 24.17
C GLY A 154 11.85 -9.99 25.09
N THR A 155 11.04 -10.71 25.86
CA THR A 155 11.49 -11.76 26.80
C THR A 155 10.69 -13.05 26.67
N ASN A 156 9.36 -12.96 26.63
CA ASN A 156 8.43 -14.08 26.66
C ASN A 156 7.62 -14.17 25.37
N TRP A 157 7.23 -15.40 25.05
CA TRP A 157 6.31 -15.71 23.96
C TRP A 157 4.90 -15.95 24.50
N ASN A 158 3.93 -15.28 23.88
CA ASN A 158 2.49 -15.49 24.07
C ASN A 158 1.84 -15.85 22.73
N SER A 159 0.60 -16.33 22.75
CA SER A 159 -0.15 -16.58 21.51
C SER A 159 -1.64 -16.35 21.64
N TYR A 160 -2.24 -15.84 20.56
CA TYR A 160 -3.68 -15.71 20.38
C TYR A 160 -4.11 -16.76 19.36
N ASN A 161 -4.86 -17.78 19.79
CA ASN A 161 -5.34 -18.86 18.93
C ASN A 161 -6.74 -19.31 19.35
N SER A 162 -7.35 -20.20 18.56
CA SER A 162 -8.69 -20.75 18.84
C SER A 162 -8.69 -21.54 20.17
N PRO A 163 -9.70 -21.38 21.05
CA PRO A 163 -10.95 -20.64 20.85
C PRO A 163 -10.90 -19.15 21.27
N ASN A 164 -9.77 -18.66 21.79
CA ASN A 164 -9.67 -17.31 22.34
C ASN A 164 -9.71 -16.23 21.25
N LEU A 165 -9.05 -16.48 20.12
CA LEU A 165 -9.13 -15.64 18.93
C LEU A 165 -10.20 -16.24 17.99
N PRO A 166 -11.32 -15.54 17.72
CA PRO A 166 -12.39 -16.02 16.84
C PRO A 166 -12.06 -15.83 15.34
N ALA A 167 -10.79 -16.05 14.96
CA ALA A 167 -10.29 -15.98 13.60
C ALA A 167 -9.56 -17.27 13.23
N SER A 168 -9.81 -17.78 12.03
CA SER A 168 -9.08 -18.90 11.42
C SER A 168 -8.02 -18.35 10.50
N GLY A 169 -6.77 -18.43 10.94
CA GLY A 169 -5.65 -17.75 10.31
C GLY A 169 -5.71 -16.24 10.51
N VAL A 170 -4.53 -15.65 10.57
CA VAL A 170 -4.34 -14.20 10.53
C VAL A 170 -3.18 -13.96 9.57
N CYS A 171 -3.37 -13.06 8.62
CA CYS A 171 -2.38 -12.70 7.61
C CYS A 171 -1.70 -11.36 7.89
N ALA A 172 -2.34 -10.50 8.67
CA ALA A 172 -1.81 -9.20 9.06
C ALA A 172 -2.48 -8.68 10.32
N THR A 173 -1.76 -7.86 11.07
CA THR A 173 -2.25 -7.16 12.25
C THR A 173 -2.01 -5.66 12.16
N ALA A 174 -2.88 -4.87 12.78
CA ALA A 174 -2.71 -3.43 12.94
C ALA A 174 -3.22 -2.98 14.30
N PHE A 175 -2.73 -1.82 14.75
CA PHE A 175 -3.00 -1.29 16.08
C PHE A 175 -3.44 0.16 15.94
N ASP A 176 -4.57 0.52 16.53
CA ASP A 176 -5.04 1.90 16.49
C ASP A 176 -4.53 2.72 17.68
N SER A 177 -4.72 4.04 17.63
CA SER A 177 -4.25 4.92 18.72
C SER A 177 -5.00 4.76 20.05
N ASN A 178 -6.10 3.99 20.10
CA ASN A 178 -6.80 3.66 21.34
C ASN A 178 -6.20 2.43 22.04
N GLY A 179 -5.29 1.71 21.37
CA GLY A 179 -4.69 0.47 21.87
C GLY A 179 -5.42 -0.79 21.42
N ASP A 180 -6.41 -0.66 20.54
CA ASP A 180 -7.15 -1.81 20.03
C ASP A 180 -6.29 -2.54 18.99
N GLN A 181 -6.49 -3.86 18.95
CA GLN A 181 -5.80 -4.75 18.03
C GLN A 181 -6.77 -5.21 16.94
N TRP A 182 -6.30 -5.16 15.70
CA TRP A 182 -7.07 -5.51 14.53
C TRP A 182 -6.38 -6.64 13.77
N PHE A 183 -7.13 -7.67 13.42
CA PHE A 183 -6.63 -8.88 12.77
C PHE A 183 -7.32 -9.07 11.42
N ALA A 184 -6.55 -9.04 10.34
CA ALA A 184 -7.03 -9.44 9.02
C ALA A 184 -6.94 -10.97 8.90
N SER A 185 -8.05 -11.60 8.54
CA SER A 185 -8.16 -13.04 8.41
C SER A 185 -8.62 -13.43 7.00
N PRO A 186 -7.92 -14.35 6.32
CA PRO A 186 -8.37 -14.87 5.02
C PRO A 186 -9.70 -15.64 5.06
N LEU A 187 -10.22 -15.98 6.26
CA LEU A 187 -11.43 -16.79 6.42
C LEU A 187 -12.52 -16.09 7.26
N ASN A 188 -12.21 -14.96 7.89
CA ASN A 188 -13.11 -14.30 8.84
C ASN A 188 -13.17 -12.78 8.67
N GLY A 189 -12.67 -12.24 7.56
CA GLY A 189 -12.65 -10.80 7.31
C GLY A 189 -11.76 -10.08 8.31
N LEU A 190 -12.37 -9.21 9.13
CA LEU A 190 -11.69 -8.40 10.12
C LEU A 190 -12.13 -8.77 11.53
N VAL A 191 -11.19 -8.96 12.43
CA VAL A 191 -11.47 -9.13 13.87
C VAL A 191 -10.90 -7.96 14.64
N HIS A 192 -11.73 -7.36 15.50
CA HIS A 192 -11.36 -6.27 16.41
C HIS A 192 -11.24 -6.81 17.83
N TYR A 193 -10.23 -6.36 18.56
CA TYR A 193 -10.04 -6.65 19.97
C TYR A 193 -9.79 -5.37 20.76
N ASP A 194 -10.71 -5.04 21.66
CA ASP A 194 -10.71 -3.82 22.48
C ASP A 194 -9.89 -3.96 23.80
N GLY A 195 -9.10 -5.03 23.92
CA GLY A 195 -8.42 -5.39 25.16
C GLY A 195 -9.25 -6.25 26.13
N THR A 196 -10.54 -6.46 25.85
CA THR A 196 -11.45 -7.26 26.68
C THR A 196 -12.27 -8.28 25.88
N SER A 197 -12.71 -7.91 24.66
CA SER A 197 -13.65 -8.68 23.86
C SER A 197 -13.27 -8.65 22.38
N PHE A 198 -13.57 -9.74 21.69
CA PHE A 198 -13.37 -9.86 20.25
C PHE A 198 -14.68 -9.64 19.49
N THR A 199 -14.63 -8.83 18.44
CA THR A 199 -15.74 -8.58 17.52
C THR A 199 -15.35 -8.97 16.10
N ASN A 200 -16.13 -9.87 15.49
CA ASN A 200 -15.94 -10.26 14.09
C ASN A 200 -16.75 -9.36 13.17
N ILE A 201 -16.09 -8.81 12.15
CA ILE A 201 -16.65 -7.96 11.13
C ILE A 201 -16.47 -8.70 9.80
N THR A 202 -17.58 -9.08 9.17
CA THR A 202 -17.61 -9.92 7.97
C THR A 202 -18.42 -9.26 6.86
N THR A 203 -18.60 -9.93 5.73
CA THR A 203 -19.55 -9.55 4.67
C THR A 203 -20.97 -9.37 5.20
N SER A 204 -21.35 -10.12 6.24
CA SER A 204 -22.65 -9.92 6.92
C SER A 204 -22.74 -8.62 7.72
N SER A 205 -21.60 -8.06 8.11
CA SER A 205 -21.48 -6.74 8.76
C SER A 205 -21.36 -5.59 7.76
N GLY A 206 -20.97 -5.88 6.51
CA GLY A 206 -20.79 -4.90 5.44
C GLY A 206 -19.42 -4.89 4.77
N LEU A 207 -18.50 -5.83 5.07
CA LEU A 207 -17.23 -5.91 4.33
C LEU A 207 -17.46 -6.28 2.86
N LEU A 208 -16.55 -5.82 1.99
CA LEU A 208 -16.52 -6.23 0.59
C LEU A 208 -16.24 -7.73 0.43
N SER A 209 -15.37 -8.28 1.27
CA SER A 209 -14.92 -9.67 1.21
C SER A 209 -14.54 -10.18 2.59
N ASP A 210 -14.78 -11.47 2.84
CA ASP A 210 -14.29 -12.17 4.04
C ASP A 210 -12.85 -12.67 3.87
N TYR A 211 -12.30 -12.61 2.66
CA TYR A 211 -10.92 -12.98 2.38
C TYR A 211 -10.02 -11.75 2.52
N SER A 212 -9.63 -11.41 3.74
CA SER A 212 -8.71 -10.29 3.98
C SER A 212 -7.24 -10.70 3.82
N THR A 213 -6.45 -9.79 3.26
CA THR A 213 -5.03 -10.01 2.92
C THR A 213 -4.09 -9.02 3.58
N SER A 214 -4.56 -7.80 3.85
CA SER A 214 -3.75 -6.74 4.45
C SER A 214 -4.62 -5.77 5.22
N ILE A 215 -4.02 -5.05 6.16
CA ILE A 215 -4.69 -4.04 6.98
C ILE A 215 -3.73 -2.88 7.23
N CYS A 216 -4.24 -1.66 7.17
CA CYS A 216 -3.54 -0.43 7.53
C CYS A 216 -4.52 0.49 8.25
N ILE A 217 -4.03 1.25 9.22
CA ILE A 217 -4.85 2.20 9.99
C ILE A 217 -4.35 3.61 9.69
N ASP A 218 -5.26 4.48 9.26
CA ASP A 218 -4.94 5.87 8.96
C ASP A 218 -4.90 6.75 10.22
N ASN A 219 -4.49 8.01 10.06
CA ASN A 219 -4.34 8.94 11.18
C ASN A 219 -5.67 9.31 11.86
N SER A 220 -6.82 8.93 11.29
CA SER A 220 -8.16 9.10 11.88
C SER A 220 -8.69 7.80 12.50
N ASN A 221 -7.84 6.77 12.63
CA ASN A 221 -8.17 5.40 13.01
C ASN A 221 -9.17 4.69 12.06
N ASN A 222 -9.31 5.14 10.80
CA ASN A 222 -10.09 4.33 9.86
C ASN A 222 -9.26 3.12 9.45
N ILE A 223 -9.93 1.98 9.29
CA ILE A 223 -9.30 0.72 8.91
C ILE A 223 -9.38 0.55 7.40
N TRP A 224 -8.23 0.54 6.75
CA TRP A 224 -8.08 0.20 5.34
C TRP A 224 -7.76 -1.28 5.23
N LEU A 225 -8.75 -2.08 4.82
CA LEU A 225 -8.71 -3.54 4.77
C LEU A 225 -8.63 -4.02 3.33
N GLY A 226 -7.50 -4.61 2.96
CA GLY A 226 -7.27 -5.22 1.65
C GLY A 226 -7.85 -6.63 1.59
N SER A 227 -8.33 -7.01 0.41
CA SER A 227 -8.93 -8.32 0.14
C SER A 227 -8.67 -8.80 -1.29
N GLN A 228 -9.12 -10.01 -1.62
CA GLN A 228 -9.09 -10.51 -3.00
C GLN A 228 -10.00 -9.73 -3.96
N ASP A 229 -11.01 -9.03 -3.44
CA ASP A 229 -12.01 -8.33 -4.26
C ASP A 229 -11.80 -6.82 -4.35
N GLY A 230 -10.69 -6.31 -3.78
CA GLY A 230 -10.41 -4.89 -3.63
C GLY A 230 -10.18 -4.51 -2.17
N MET A 231 -10.59 -3.31 -1.81
CA MET A 231 -10.36 -2.75 -0.47
C MET A 231 -11.65 -2.23 0.16
N THR A 232 -11.81 -2.48 1.47
CA THR A 232 -12.84 -1.87 2.32
C THR A 232 -12.20 -0.84 3.23
N VAL A 233 -12.77 0.35 3.33
CA VAL A 233 -12.44 1.34 4.36
C VAL A 233 -13.55 1.35 5.39
N VAL A 234 -13.22 0.99 6.63
CA VAL A 234 -14.15 0.96 7.76
C VAL A 234 -13.88 2.20 8.62
N GLU A 235 -14.91 3.01 8.88
CA GLU A 235 -14.79 4.12 9.82
C GLU A 235 -14.51 3.60 11.23
N ASN A 236 -13.76 4.36 12.03
CA ASN A 236 -13.31 3.96 13.37
C ASN A 236 -14.43 3.52 14.34
N ASN A 237 -15.66 3.97 14.10
CA ASN A 237 -16.84 3.68 14.90
C ASN A 237 -17.68 2.51 14.36
N LEU A 238 -17.18 1.83 13.32
CA LEU A 238 -17.83 0.71 12.62
C LEU A 238 -19.20 1.06 12.02
N SER A 239 -19.50 2.36 11.81
CA SER A 239 -20.82 2.81 11.34
C SER A 239 -20.94 2.89 9.82
N GLN A 240 -19.82 3.04 9.11
CA GLN A 240 -19.78 3.23 7.66
C GLN A 240 -18.65 2.43 7.02
N PHE A 241 -18.95 1.89 5.83
CA PHE A 241 -18.06 1.09 5.00
C PHE A 241 -17.98 1.73 3.61
N THR A 242 -16.76 1.94 3.10
CA THR A 242 -16.50 2.45 1.75
C THR A 242 -15.71 1.40 0.97
N PHE A 243 -16.00 1.22 -0.32
CA PHE A 243 -15.36 0.19 -1.15
C PHE A 243 -14.55 0.79 -2.29
N HIS A 244 -13.37 0.22 -2.51
CA HIS A 244 -12.52 0.47 -3.67
C HIS A 244 -12.24 -0.86 -4.37
N THR A 245 -13.04 -1.17 -5.39
CA THR A 245 -12.90 -2.40 -6.18
C THR A 245 -11.88 -2.26 -7.31
N ILE A 246 -11.69 -1.03 -7.79
CA ILE A 246 -10.73 -0.68 -8.86
C ILE A 246 -9.88 0.50 -8.39
N MET A 247 -8.59 0.21 -8.27
CA MET A 247 -7.48 1.10 -7.88
C MET A 247 -6.40 1.10 -8.98
N TYR A 248 -6.34 0.03 -9.78
CA TYR A 248 -5.42 -0.19 -10.89
C TYR A 248 -6.21 -0.76 -12.08
N SER A 249 -6.08 -0.15 -13.26
CA SER A 249 -6.82 -0.56 -14.46
C SER A 249 -6.21 -1.81 -15.08
N LEU A 250 -6.87 -2.96 -14.91
CA LEU A 250 -6.46 -4.23 -15.50
C LEU A 250 -7.03 -4.46 -16.91
N PRO A 251 -6.34 -5.25 -17.77
CA PRO A 251 -6.90 -5.63 -19.06
C PRO A 251 -8.14 -6.53 -18.90
N PRO A 252 -9.18 -6.39 -19.74
CA PRO A 252 -10.35 -7.28 -19.73
C PRO A 252 -9.96 -8.77 -19.86
N PRO A 253 -10.73 -9.72 -19.29
CA PRO A 253 -12.10 -9.57 -18.77
C PRO A 253 -12.22 -9.21 -17.29
N ASP A 254 -11.13 -9.23 -16.54
CA ASP A 254 -11.17 -9.07 -15.07
C ASP A 254 -10.81 -7.65 -14.65
N THR A 255 -11.63 -7.13 -13.74
CA THR A 255 -11.50 -5.77 -13.21
C THR A 255 -11.21 -5.76 -11.71
N LEU A 256 -11.27 -6.92 -11.05
CA LEU A 256 -10.98 -7.03 -9.62
C LEU A 256 -9.51 -6.74 -9.34
N ASN A 257 -9.24 -5.95 -8.31
CA ASN A 257 -7.89 -5.67 -7.83
C ASN A 257 -7.63 -6.36 -6.47
N PRO A 258 -7.17 -7.63 -6.46
CA PRO A 258 -6.67 -8.28 -5.26
C PRO A 258 -5.54 -7.44 -4.64
N VAL A 259 -5.76 -7.00 -3.40
CA VAL A 259 -4.78 -6.23 -2.66
C VAL A 259 -3.80 -7.18 -1.99
N VAL A 260 -2.51 -6.96 -2.23
CA VAL A 260 -1.41 -7.72 -1.61
C VAL A 260 -1.02 -7.06 -0.29
N GLU A 261 -0.77 -5.75 -0.32
CA GLU A 261 -0.31 -5.00 0.85
C GLU A 261 -0.81 -3.56 0.79
N ILE A 262 -1.07 -2.98 1.97
CA ILE A 262 -1.45 -1.59 2.13
C ILE A 262 -0.44 -0.90 3.04
N THR A 263 -0.04 0.32 2.67
CA THR A 263 0.81 1.18 3.51
C THR A 263 0.37 2.64 3.37
N LYS A 264 1.01 3.55 4.13
CA LYS A 264 0.71 4.98 4.10
C LYS A 264 1.99 5.82 4.10
N ASP A 265 1.98 6.92 3.37
CA ASP A 265 3.08 7.88 3.40
C ASP A 265 2.88 8.98 4.46
N SER A 266 3.88 9.86 4.59
CA SER A 266 3.87 10.96 5.55
C SER A 266 2.81 12.02 5.22
N TRP A 267 2.36 12.10 3.97
CA TRP A 267 1.27 12.98 3.53
C TRP A 267 -0.13 12.41 3.81
N GLY A 268 -0.21 11.18 4.34
CA GLY A 268 -1.46 10.51 4.66
C GLY A 268 -2.15 9.89 3.44
N ARG A 269 -1.45 9.74 2.30
CA ARG A 269 -1.96 8.97 1.16
C ARG A 269 -1.83 7.49 1.48
N VAL A 270 -2.85 6.73 1.11
CA VAL A 270 -2.85 5.28 1.26
C VAL A 270 -2.38 4.66 -0.04
N TRP A 271 -1.40 3.77 0.04
CA TRP A 271 -0.85 3.02 -1.06
C TRP A 271 -1.29 1.57 -0.99
N ALA A 272 -1.65 1.00 -2.13
CA ALA A 272 -2.05 -0.39 -2.29
C ALA A 272 -1.16 -1.07 -3.33
N ALA A 273 -0.56 -2.20 -2.98
CA ALA A 273 0.06 -3.14 -3.91
C ALA A 273 -1.01 -4.11 -4.42
N ILE A 274 -1.06 -4.32 -5.74
CA ILE A 274 -2.11 -5.08 -6.41
C ILE A 274 -1.45 -6.11 -7.32
N TYR A 275 -1.92 -7.35 -7.28
CA TYR A 275 -1.44 -8.40 -8.17
C TYR A 275 -2.50 -9.45 -8.48
N VAL A 276 -2.63 -9.78 -9.77
CA VAL A 276 -3.52 -10.81 -10.30
C VAL A 276 -2.70 -11.97 -10.86
N GLY A 277 -2.59 -13.04 -10.06
CA GLY A 277 -1.70 -14.17 -10.35
C GLY A 277 -1.92 -14.86 -11.69
N TYR A 278 -3.17 -15.04 -12.12
CA TYR A 278 -3.49 -15.78 -13.34
C TYR A 278 -3.36 -14.91 -14.61
N LEU A 279 -3.37 -13.58 -14.48
CA LEU A 279 -3.02 -12.65 -15.57
C LEU A 279 -1.52 -12.36 -15.60
N ALA A 280 -0.82 -12.61 -14.49
CA ALA A 280 0.53 -12.12 -14.24
C ALA A 280 0.64 -10.60 -14.38
N GLU A 281 -0.42 -9.88 -13.99
CA GLU A 281 -0.54 -8.43 -14.08
C GLU A 281 -0.66 -7.82 -12.67
N GLY A 282 -0.11 -6.63 -12.49
CA GLY A 282 -0.11 -5.95 -11.20
C GLY A 282 0.69 -4.65 -11.22
N GLY A 283 0.54 -3.91 -10.14
CA GLY A 283 1.10 -2.57 -9.98
C GLY A 283 0.87 -2.05 -8.57
N VAL A 284 1.20 -0.79 -8.36
CA VAL A 284 0.91 -0.08 -7.12
C VAL A 284 0.05 1.13 -7.40
N ALA A 285 -0.91 1.42 -6.53
CA ALA A 285 -1.77 2.58 -6.64
C ALA A 285 -1.82 3.35 -5.34
N TYR A 286 -2.00 4.67 -5.40
CA TYR A 286 -2.20 5.49 -4.21
C TYR A 286 -3.44 6.37 -4.30
N TRP A 287 -4.09 6.53 -3.17
CA TRP A 287 -5.24 7.40 -3.00
C TRP A 287 -4.80 8.80 -2.61
N ASN A 288 -5.06 9.78 -3.48
CA ASN A 288 -4.67 11.18 -3.23
C ASN A 288 -5.74 12.01 -2.49
N GLY A 289 -6.76 11.36 -1.95
CA GLY A 289 -7.93 12.03 -1.34
C GLY A 289 -9.09 12.24 -2.31
N SER A 290 -8.82 12.22 -3.61
CA SER A 290 -9.83 12.26 -4.68
C SER A 290 -9.84 10.98 -5.48
N GLN A 291 -8.76 10.61 -6.16
CA GLN A 291 -8.70 9.47 -7.08
C GLN A 291 -7.51 8.57 -6.79
N TRP A 292 -7.57 7.35 -7.34
CA TRP A 292 -6.42 6.46 -7.41
C TRP A 292 -5.49 6.90 -8.55
N ASN A 293 -4.19 6.84 -8.31
CA ASN A 293 -3.16 7.03 -9.31
C ASN A 293 -2.22 5.83 -9.20
N ASP A 294 -1.95 5.19 -10.32
CA ASP A 294 -1.25 3.91 -10.38
C ASP A 294 0.07 3.99 -11.13
N TYR A 295 0.90 2.97 -10.88
CA TYR A 295 2.15 2.69 -11.55
C TYR A 295 2.24 1.21 -11.87
N ASP A 296 2.59 0.88 -13.10
CA ASP A 296 2.82 -0.49 -13.55
C ASP A 296 4.12 -0.66 -14.36
N ILE A 297 4.27 -1.82 -15.02
CA ILE A 297 5.45 -2.12 -15.84
C ILE A 297 5.63 -1.16 -17.03
N ASN A 298 4.54 -0.58 -17.54
CA ASN A 298 4.56 0.42 -18.62
C ASN A 298 5.07 1.78 -18.12
N ASP A 299 4.86 2.10 -16.84
CA ASP A 299 5.46 3.27 -16.19
C ASP A 299 6.93 3.05 -15.80
N GLY A 300 7.37 1.79 -15.81
CA GLY A 300 8.76 1.40 -15.61
C GLY A 300 9.02 0.61 -14.33
N LEU A 301 8.00 0.03 -13.68
CA LEU A 301 8.23 -0.92 -12.59
C LEU A 301 9.07 -2.12 -13.04
N ALA A 302 9.85 -2.69 -12.12
CA ALA A 302 10.79 -3.79 -12.37
C ALA A 302 10.07 -5.11 -12.67
N GLY A 303 8.78 -5.21 -12.34
CA GLY A 303 7.96 -6.40 -12.56
C GLY A 303 6.49 -6.15 -12.24
N SER A 304 5.61 -6.95 -12.85
CA SER A 304 4.16 -6.91 -12.61
C SER A 304 3.73 -7.72 -11.37
N ASN A 305 4.53 -8.70 -10.94
CA ASN A 305 4.23 -9.51 -9.76
C ASN A 305 4.71 -8.82 -8.50
N ILE A 306 3.86 -7.94 -7.98
CA ILE A 306 4.12 -7.14 -6.77
C ILE A 306 3.96 -8.02 -5.53
N LYS A 307 4.96 -7.97 -4.65
CA LYS A 307 5.04 -8.80 -3.45
C LYS A 307 4.98 -8.00 -2.16
N GLY A 308 5.44 -6.76 -2.18
CA GLY A 308 5.34 -5.88 -1.03
C GLY A 308 5.68 -4.44 -1.38
N ILE A 309 5.35 -3.54 -0.45
CA ILE A 309 5.51 -2.10 -0.59
C ILE A 309 5.94 -1.48 0.74
N ALA A 310 6.96 -0.64 0.71
CA ALA A 310 7.39 0.14 1.87
C ALA A 310 7.71 1.58 1.47
N ILE A 311 7.65 2.49 2.43
CA ILE A 311 7.85 3.92 2.20
C ILE A 311 8.97 4.40 3.11
N ASP A 312 9.96 5.09 2.54
CA ASP A 312 11.07 5.67 3.31
C ASP A 312 10.74 7.07 3.85
N SER A 313 11.61 7.64 4.70
CA SER A 313 11.36 8.96 5.33
C SER A 313 11.26 10.13 4.34
N GLN A 314 11.67 9.93 3.09
CA GLN A 314 11.57 10.90 2.00
C GLN A 314 10.32 10.64 1.13
N ASP A 315 9.41 9.80 1.61
CA ASP A 315 8.21 9.31 0.95
C ASP A 315 8.49 8.47 -0.31
N ASN A 316 9.75 8.06 -0.59
CA ASN A 316 9.97 7.19 -1.74
C ASN A 316 9.32 5.83 -1.51
N VAL A 317 8.67 5.33 -2.54
CA VAL A 317 7.94 4.07 -2.49
C VAL A 317 8.81 2.97 -3.05
N TRP A 318 9.15 2.00 -2.21
CA TRP A 318 9.92 0.82 -2.56
C TRP A 318 8.97 -0.34 -2.82
N VAL A 319 9.03 -0.88 -4.04
CA VAL A 319 8.15 -1.92 -4.54
C VAL A 319 8.97 -3.19 -4.76
N ALA A 320 8.69 -4.23 -3.97
CA ALA A 320 9.26 -5.56 -4.14
C ALA A 320 8.50 -6.32 -5.23
N THR A 321 9.22 -6.90 -6.18
CA THR A 321 8.64 -7.73 -7.25
C THR A 321 9.39 -9.05 -7.40
N THR A 322 8.83 -9.99 -8.16
CA THR A 322 9.56 -11.24 -8.46
C THR A 322 10.68 -11.10 -9.49
N THR A 323 10.90 -9.90 -10.05
CA THR A 323 11.90 -9.64 -11.10
C THR A 323 12.83 -8.46 -10.78
N GLY A 324 12.75 -7.90 -9.58
CA GLY A 324 13.61 -6.82 -9.10
C GLY A 324 12.89 -5.93 -8.09
N VAL A 325 13.49 -4.77 -7.82
CA VAL A 325 12.91 -3.74 -6.95
C VAL A 325 12.75 -2.45 -7.74
N SER A 326 11.65 -1.75 -7.52
CA SER A 326 11.46 -0.38 -8.00
C SER A 326 11.41 0.61 -6.85
N LYS A 327 12.07 1.75 -7.01
CA LYS A 327 11.95 2.93 -6.18
C LYS A 327 11.19 3.98 -6.96
N ILE A 328 9.99 4.32 -6.51
CA ILE A 328 9.20 5.42 -7.05
C ILE A 328 9.48 6.66 -6.21
N ILE A 329 9.94 7.73 -6.83
CA ILE A 329 10.09 9.05 -6.21
C ILE A 329 8.73 9.74 -6.37
N PRO A 330 7.90 9.84 -5.32
CA PRO A 330 6.59 10.45 -5.48
C PRO A 330 6.74 11.94 -5.76
N ILE A 331 5.87 12.43 -6.64
CA ILE A 331 5.66 13.85 -6.78
C ILE A 331 4.72 14.27 -5.64
N PRO A 332 5.06 15.30 -4.85
CA PRO A 332 4.13 15.88 -3.89
C PRO A 332 2.84 16.23 -4.62
N SER A 333 1.73 15.62 -4.22
CA SER A 333 0.42 16.14 -4.57
C SER A 333 0.38 17.53 -3.96
N SER A 334 0.36 18.59 -4.78
CA SER A 334 0.35 19.96 -4.30
C SER A 334 -0.78 20.13 -3.28
N SER A 335 -0.45 20.08 -1.99
CA SER A 335 -1.39 20.28 -0.91
C SER A 335 -1.59 21.79 -0.78
N ASN A 336 -2.47 22.34 -1.60
CA ASN A 336 -3.51 23.08 -0.92
C ASN A 336 -4.37 21.99 -0.28
N GLU A 337 -4.45 21.99 1.05
CA GLU A 337 -5.61 21.45 1.74
C GLU A 337 -6.84 22.13 1.13
N ILE A 338 -7.31 21.60 0.02
CA ILE A 338 -8.68 21.82 -0.38
C ILE A 338 -9.40 20.93 0.61
N GLU A 339 -9.97 21.55 1.65
CA GLU A 339 -11.01 20.96 2.48
C GLU A 339 -11.77 19.97 1.60
N LYS A 340 -11.85 18.69 2.01
CA LYS A 340 -12.69 17.67 1.37
C LYS A 340 -14.10 18.23 1.24
N LEU A 341 -14.35 18.99 0.18
CA LEU A 341 -15.60 19.66 -0.08
C LEU A 341 -16.55 18.67 -0.73
N TYR A 342 -16.04 17.57 -1.29
CA TYR A 342 -16.82 16.53 -1.94
C TYR A 342 -16.34 15.13 -1.55
N GLN A 343 -17.24 14.30 -1.04
CA GLN A 343 -17.06 12.84 -1.08
C GLN A 343 -17.39 12.39 -2.50
N PHE A 344 -16.45 11.73 -3.16
CA PHE A 344 -16.59 11.25 -4.53
C PHE A 344 -16.24 9.75 -4.56
N TYR A 345 -17.17 8.93 -5.06
CA TYR A 345 -16.98 7.48 -5.15
C TYR A 345 -16.66 7.14 -6.61
N HIS A 346 -15.37 6.89 -6.88
CA HIS A 346 -14.79 6.82 -8.23
C HIS A 346 -15.22 5.62 -9.07
N ASN A 347 -15.88 4.64 -8.47
CA ASN A 347 -16.27 3.43 -9.18
C ASN A 347 -17.63 2.90 -8.71
N PRO A 348 -18.74 3.45 -9.22
CA PRO A 348 -20.04 3.00 -8.79
C PRO A 348 -20.40 1.71 -9.51
N SER A 349 -20.35 0.59 -8.79
CA SER A 349 -20.92 -0.70 -9.19
C SER A 349 -22.37 -0.61 -9.69
N GLU A 350 -23.08 0.47 -9.34
CA GLU A 350 -24.46 0.74 -9.77
C GLU A 350 -24.64 1.88 -10.79
N ARG A 351 -23.57 2.36 -11.45
CA ARG A 351 -23.61 3.52 -12.37
C ARG A 351 -24.25 4.77 -11.74
N LYS A 352 -23.88 5.09 -10.50
CA LYS A 352 -24.37 6.23 -9.73
C LYS A 352 -23.25 6.91 -8.97
N ILE A 353 -23.01 8.21 -9.16
CA ILE A 353 -22.06 8.95 -8.32
C ILE A 353 -22.82 9.76 -7.26
N ASN A 354 -22.36 9.74 -6.02
CA ASN A 354 -22.87 10.63 -4.97
C ASN A 354 -21.94 11.82 -4.84
N ILE A 355 -22.48 13.05 -4.91
CA ILE A 355 -21.71 14.29 -4.74
C ILE A 355 -22.33 15.08 -3.58
N VAL A 356 -21.52 15.29 -2.54
CA VAL A 356 -21.93 15.99 -1.31
C VAL A 356 -20.99 17.17 -1.08
N GLY A 357 -21.46 18.42 -1.27
CA GLY A 357 -20.64 19.62 -1.10
C GLY A 357 -21.22 20.87 -1.76
N LYS A 358 -20.77 22.08 -1.40
CA LYS A 358 -21.22 23.30 -2.09
C LYS A 358 -20.67 23.35 -3.52
N HIS A 359 -21.48 23.19 -4.56
CA HIS A 359 -21.05 23.28 -5.96
C HIS A 359 -22.04 24.11 -6.80
N GLU A 360 -21.52 24.77 -7.83
CA GLU A 360 -22.30 25.57 -8.78
C GLU A 360 -22.80 24.72 -9.95
N THR A 361 -21.90 23.97 -10.59
CA THR A 361 -22.24 23.12 -11.74
C THR A 361 -21.44 21.83 -11.75
N ILE A 362 -22.04 20.76 -12.27
CA ILE A 362 -21.36 19.49 -12.56
C ILE A 362 -21.45 19.23 -14.07
N SER A 363 -20.36 18.79 -14.68
CA SER A 363 -20.32 18.46 -16.11
C SER A 363 -19.50 17.21 -16.32
N ILE A 364 -20.04 16.26 -17.09
CA ILE A 364 -19.34 15.02 -17.42
C ILE A 364 -18.86 15.09 -18.86
N TYR A 365 -17.62 14.71 -19.10
CA TYR A 365 -16.97 14.67 -20.41
C TYR A 365 -16.45 13.26 -20.69
N ASP A 366 -16.47 12.81 -21.94
CA ASP A 366 -15.66 11.64 -22.33
C ASP A 366 -14.20 12.03 -22.55
N ASN A 367 -13.35 11.03 -22.85
CA ASN A 367 -11.93 11.23 -23.16
C ASN A 367 -11.67 12.02 -24.47
N LEU A 368 -12.70 12.27 -25.29
CA LEU A 368 -12.62 13.12 -26.48
C LEU A 368 -13.17 14.53 -26.22
N GLY A 369 -13.55 14.85 -24.98
CA GLY A 369 -14.05 16.15 -24.57
C GLY A 369 -15.53 16.39 -24.89
N LYS A 370 -16.28 15.38 -25.32
CA LYS A 370 -17.72 15.49 -25.53
C LYS A 370 -18.44 15.57 -24.20
N LYS A 371 -19.25 16.61 -24.01
CA LYS A 371 -20.05 16.84 -22.80
C LYS A 371 -21.32 15.97 -22.79
N TYR A 372 -21.53 15.21 -21.72
CA TYR A 372 -22.74 14.39 -21.45
C TYR A 372 -23.69 15.05 -20.43
N GLY A 373 -23.15 15.89 -19.53
CA GLY A 373 -23.85 16.96 -18.77
C GLY A 373 -24.82 16.57 -17.63
N PHE A 374 -24.79 17.36 -16.53
CA PHE A 374 -25.89 17.52 -15.54
C PHE A 374 -25.82 18.92 -14.89
N GLU A 375 -26.62 19.89 -15.32
CA GLU A 375 -26.70 21.20 -14.66
C GLU A 375 -27.62 21.13 -13.43
N LYS A 376 -27.08 20.69 -12.29
CA LYS A 376 -27.75 20.80 -10.98
C LYS A 376 -26.75 21.21 -9.89
N SER A 377 -27.17 22.15 -9.05
CA SER A 377 -26.41 22.77 -7.95
C SER A 377 -26.78 22.20 -6.57
N SER A 378 -27.30 20.97 -6.52
CA SER A 378 -27.82 20.36 -5.29
C SER A 378 -27.14 19.03 -5.01
N ASN A 379 -26.68 18.83 -3.78
CA ASN A 379 -26.17 17.54 -3.30
C ASN A 379 -27.10 16.37 -3.67
N GLY A 380 -26.52 15.22 -4.01
CA GLY A 380 -27.29 14.00 -4.23
C GLY A 380 -26.60 12.97 -5.10
N ILE A 381 -27.39 11.95 -5.46
CA ILE A 381 -26.98 10.83 -6.29
C ILE A 381 -27.29 11.15 -7.76
N TYR A 382 -26.28 11.08 -8.61
CA TYR A 382 -26.37 11.31 -10.06
C TYR A 382 -26.29 9.98 -10.79
N ASN A 383 -27.30 9.71 -11.62
CA ASN A 383 -27.40 8.48 -12.38
C ASN A 383 -26.61 8.58 -13.69
N LEU A 384 -25.68 7.64 -13.89
CA LEU A 384 -24.77 7.54 -15.03
C LEU A 384 -25.17 6.44 -16.02
N SER A 385 -26.36 5.86 -15.89
CA SER A 385 -26.84 4.74 -16.73
C SER A 385 -26.88 5.08 -18.23
N ASN A 386 -26.92 6.37 -18.58
CA ASN A 386 -26.93 6.84 -19.96
C ASN A 386 -25.52 6.93 -20.58
N LEU A 387 -24.47 6.76 -19.78
CA LEU A 387 -23.10 6.69 -20.28
C LEU A 387 -22.82 5.27 -20.78
N THR A 388 -22.06 5.20 -21.87
CA THR A 388 -21.54 3.92 -22.37
C THR A 388 -20.33 3.51 -21.53
N PHE A 389 -19.88 2.27 -21.70
CA PHE A 389 -18.64 1.81 -21.07
C PHE A 389 -17.45 2.69 -21.52
N GLY A 390 -16.59 3.07 -20.58
CA GLY A 390 -15.42 3.90 -20.87
C GLY A 390 -15.03 4.88 -19.76
N ILE A 391 -13.99 5.66 -20.03
CA ILE A 391 -13.44 6.67 -19.12
C ILE A 391 -14.14 8.01 -19.35
N TYR A 392 -14.62 8.61 -18.27
CA TYR A 392 -15.23 9.95 -18.25
C TYR A 392 -14.56 10.85 -17.20
N TYR A 393 -14.73 12.15 -17.37
CA TYR A 393 -14.23 13.18 -16.47
C TYR A 393 -15.39 14.00 -15.94
N VAL A 394 -15.59 13.95 -14.62
CA VAL A 394 -16.56 14.77 -13.91
C VAL A 394 -15.89 16.05 -13.47
N ASN A 395 -16.30 17.16 -14.07
CA ASN A 395 -15.88 18.50 -13.72
C ASN A 395 -16.91 19.14 -12.77
N ILE A 396 -16.46 19.56 -11.59
CA ILE A 396 -17.25 20.26 -10.59
C ILE A 396 -16.74 21.70 -10.53
N LEU A 397 -17.62 22.66 -10.78
CA LEU A 397 -17.33 24.08 -10.60
C LEU A 397 -17.84 24.53 -9.24
N SER A 398 -17.00 25.19 -8.45
CA SER A 398 -17.38 25.80 -7.19
C SER A 398 -16.46 26.97 -6.83
N ASN A 399 -17.03 28.11 -6.42
CA ASN A 399 -16.28 29.30 -6.03
C ASN A 399 -15.28 29.75 -7.12
N ASN A 400 -15.69 29.72 -8.39
CA ASN A 400 -14.83 29.97 -9.57
C ASN A 400 -13.62 29.01 -9.73
N GLN A 401 -13.59 27.88 -9.04
CA GLN A 401 -12.57 26.84 -9.20
C GLN A 401 -13.19 25.58 -9.82
N SER A 402 -12.42 24.93 -10.70
CA SER A 402 -12.82 23.71 -11.39
C SER A 402 -12.04 22.52 -10.85
N TYR A 403 -12.78 21.49 -10.44
CA TYR A 403 -12.28 20.24 -9.90
C TYR A 403 -12.62 19.12 -10.87
N THR A 404 -11.63 18.38 -11.35
CA THR A 404 -11.86 17.30 -12.33
C THR A 404 -11.52 15.95 -11.72
N TYR A 405 -12.48 15.03 -11.80
CA TYR A 405 -12.41 13.68 -11.27
C TYR A 405 -12.58 12.69 -12.42
N SER A 406 -11.70 11.70 -12.55
CA SER A 406 -11.90 10.62 -13.52
C SER A 406 -12.87 9.56 -12.97
N ILE A 407 -13.72 9.00 -13.82
CA ILE A 407 -14.58 7.86 -13.50
C ILE A 407 -14.49 6.83 -14.62
N VAL A 408 -14.62 5.56 -14.25
CA VAL A 408 -14.72 4.45 -15.20
C VAL A 408 -16.16 3.93 -15.14
N ILE A 409 -16.82 3.85 -16.30
CA ILE A 409 -18.13 3.22 -16.43
C ILE A 409 -17.93 1.80 -16.95
N GLU A 410 -18.27 0.84 -16.09
CA GLU A 410 -18.36 -0.59 -16.39
C GLU A 410 -19.80 -1.08 -16.59
#